data_AF-A0A524DDA9-F1
#
_entry.id   AF-A0A524DDA9-F1
#
_cell.length_a   1.000
_cell.length_b   1.000
_cell.length_c   1.000
_cell.angle_alpha   90.00
_cell.angle_beta   90.00
_cell.angle_gamma   90.00
#
_symmetry.space_group_name_H-M   'P 1'
#
loop_
_entity.id
_entity.type
_entity.pdbx_description
1 polymer ?
#
loop_
_entity_poly.entity_id
_entity_poly.type
_entity_poly.pdbx_seq_one_letter_code
_entity_poly.pdbx_strand_id
1 'polypeptide(L)'
;MRRRRVRSDNTDSKKYEKFRSVVDDNTSLSIYNKGGERSFVVIRKDLVKDYEIEVQPSEAPILNKVLTEPEPYESSCADIKILEDAVFPVNEAIKNVFGDTKDLKLHRIKLAIGGSNTDYVTVEEQDLRKFDVKPTLDGLMDFIKENRESILGFLDREYINEEGNLIYLDCIKKSVSDNIFSIKLKILASMHQRGFFLQQEHKYYGVQLYIIIESRKTDDDRLLEFLKELGIDWELIFFRRRLAIHDWTEIECERNSENLRSYLRSKHETLNYFDVNNITRLVIKNQLPFIVADKMASLLYQMKEERAVQLQEDGYSVTLKKAEIVAAAKLACAYLGIQAEIQYDRDISMEDVLKYEEELSNM
;
A
#
# COMPACT_ATOMS: atom_id res chain seq x y z
N MET A 1 19.78 47.43 8.17
CA MET A 1 19.91 45.97 7.95
C MET A 1 20.18 45.28 9.29
N ARG A 2 19.15 44.69 9.92
CA ARG A 2 19.31 43.92 11.16
C ARG A 2 19.65 42.47 10.82
N ARG A 3 20.86 42.02 11.18
CA ARG A 3 21.30 40.62 11.07
C ARG A 3 20.40 39.73 11.93
N ARG A 4 19.72 38.77 11.28
CA ARG A 4 18.89 37.74 11.91
C ARG A 4 19.83 36.78 12.66
N ARG A 5 19.72 36.71 13.99
CA ARG A 5 20.39 35.68 14.80
C ARG A 5 19.75 34.34 14.45
N VAL A 6 20.53 33.42 13.88
CA VAL A 6 20.17 32.00 13.77
C VAL A 6 20.16 31.48 15.20
N ARG A 7 18.98 31.11 15.71
CA ARG A 7 18.87 30.37 16.97
C ARG A 7 19.48 28.99 16.71
N SER A 8 20.47 28.62 17.51
CA SER A 8 20.98 27.26 17.60
C SER A 8 19.86 26.37 18.12
N ASP A 9 19.34 25.49 17.27
CA ASP A 9 18.40 24.43 17.64
C ASP A 9 19.13 23.36 18.47
N ASN A 10 19.39 23.67 19.74
CA ASN A 10 19.55 22.65 20.77
C ASN A 10 18.18 22.46 21.43
N THR A 11 17.35 21.65 20.80
CA THR A 11 16.18 21.03 21.44
C THR A 11 16.26 19.55 21.13
N ASP A 12 16.37 18.74 22.18
CA ASP A 12 16.22 17.29 22.12
C ASP A 12 15.10 16.94 21.14
N SER A 13 15.48 16.19 20.09
CA SER A 13 14.59 15.86 18.99
C SER A 13 13.36 15.14 19.55
N LYS A 14 12.20 15.82 19.60
CA LYS A 14 10.90 15.14 19.70
C LYS A 14 10.89 14.10 18.58
N LYS A 15 10.98 12.81 18.92
CA LYS A 15 11.01 11.71 17.94
C LYS A 15 9.71 11.76 17.13
N TYR A 16 9.79 12.34 15.94
CA TYR A 16 8.72 12.26 14.95
C TYR A 16 8.83 10.87 14.32
N GLU A 17 7.96 9.96 14.72
CA GLU A 17 7.86 8.67 14.05
C GLU A 17 6.86 8.81 12.90
N LYS A 18 7.32 8.50 11.69
CA LYS A 18 6.48 8.41 10.49
C LYS A 18 6.55 6.99 9.97
N PHE A 19 5.38 6.41 9.73
CA PHE A 19 5.24 5.08 9.17
C PHE A 19 4.35 5.15 7.94
N ARG A 20 4.64 4.35 6.91
CA ARG A 20 3.80 4.19 5.73
C ARG A 20 3.80 2.73 5.32
N SER A 21 2.62 2.22 5.02
CA SER A 21 2.37 0.90 4.46
C SER A 21 1.54 1.02 3.19
N VAL A 22 1.86 0.21 2.19
CA VAL A 22 0.97 -0.06 1.06
C VAL A 22 0.21 -1.33 1.41
N VAL A 23 -1.11 -1.23 1.53
CA VAL A 23 -1.97 -2.34 1.97
C VAL A 23 -2.29 -3.23 0.77
N ASP A 24 -2.72 -2.60 -0.32
CA ASP A 24 -3.02 -3.21 -1.61
C ASP A 24 -2.70 -2.20 -2.75
N ASP A 25 -3.07 -2.51 -3.99
CA ASP A 25 -2.76 -1.68 -5.16
C ASP A 25 -3.36 -0.26 -5.12
N ASN A 26 -4.41 -0.06 -4.33
CA ASN A 26 -5.19 1.17 -4.30
C ASN A 26 -5.21 1.79 -2.90
N THR A 27 -4.94 1.02 -1.84
CA THR A 27 -5.00 1.45 -0.44
C THR A 27 -3.63 1.60 0.17
N SER A 28 -3.40 2.73 0.82
CA SER A 28 -2.20 3.01 1.61
C SER A 28 -2.57 3.53 2.99
N LEU A 29 -1.77 3.16 3.98
CA LEU A 29 -1.91 3.61 5.36
C LEU A 29 -0.65 4.36 5.76
N SER A 30 -0.80 5.54 6.35
CA SER A 30 0.30 6.33 6.90
C SER A 30 0.02 6.70 8.35
N ILE A 31 1.05 6.65 9.19
CA ILE A 31 0.99 7.07 10.58
C ILE A 31 1.99 8.19 10.82
N TYR A 32 1.54 9.22 11.53
CA TYR A 32 2.35 10.35 11.94
C TYR A 32 2.20 10.58 13.44
N ASN A 33 3.28 10.38 14.18
CA ASN A 33 3.34 10.67 15.61
C ASN A 33 3.99 12.05 15.80
N LYS A 34 3.18 13.08 16.11
CA LYS A 34 3.71 14.39 16.50
C LYS A 34 3.99 14.34 18.00
N GLY A 35 5.27 14.40 18.38
CA GLY A 35 5.71 14.22 19.77
C GLY A 35 4.85 14.97 20.79
N GLY A 36 4.24 14.21 21.70
CA GLY A 36 3.54 14.70 22.88
C GLY A 36 2.16 14.07 23.12
N GLU A 37 1.21 14.19 22.20
CA GLU A 37 -0.20 13.91 22.54
C GLU A 37 -1.10 13.50 21.36
N ARG A 38 -0.59 13.56 20.11
CA ARG A 38 -1.42 13.32 18.92
C ARG A 38 -0.72 12.46 17.90
N SER A 39 -1.44 11.43 17.50
CA SER A 39 -1.11 10.49 16.46
C SER A 39 -2.15 10.63 15.36
N PHE A 40 -1.71 10.58 14.10
CA PHE A 40 -2.59 10.62 12.94
C PHE A 40 -2.43 9.33 12.17
N VAL A 41 -3.53 8.60 11.99
CA VAL A 41 -3.61 7.47 11.06
C VAL A 41 -4.38 7.93 9.83
N VAL A 42 -3.74 7.90 8.67
CA VAL A 42 -4.29 8.34 7.40
C VAL A 42 -4.38 7.14 6.48
N ILE A 43 -5.60 6.74 6.15
CA ILE A 43 -5.87 5.73 5.12
C ILE A 43 -6.22 6.50 3.86
N ARG A 44 -5.58 6.15 2.75
CA ARG A 44 -5.80 6.74 1.44
C ARG A 44 -6.09 5.64 0.44
N LYS A 45 -7.27 5.68 -0.17
CA LYS A 45 -7.70 4.80 -1.26
C LYS A 45 -7.74 5.58 -2.58
N ASP A 46 -7.10 5.05 -3.61
CA ASP A 46 -7.18 5.57 -4.97
C ASP A 46 -8.45 5.07 -5.65
N LEU A 47 -9.30 6.00 -6.11
CA LEU A 47 -10.62 5.67 -6.68
C LEU A 47 -10.60 5.62 -8.21
N VAL A 48 -9.58 6.20 -8.85
CA VAL A 48 -9.54 6.36 -10.32
C VAL A 48 -9.42 5.02 -11.05
N LYS A 49 -8.89 3.99 -10.39
CA LYS A 49 -8.74 2.66 -11.00
C LYS A 49 -10.04 1.88 -11.09
N ASP A 50 -10.96 2.15 -10.18
CA ASP A 50 -12.14 1.30 -9.95
C ASP A 50 -13.45 1.99 -10.40
N TYR A 51 -13.43 3.32 -10.61
CA TYR A 51 -14.64 4.10 -10.89
C TYR A 51 -14.44 5.08 -12.05
N GLU A 52 -15.52 5.37 -12.76
CA GLU A 52 -15.54 6.38 -13.82
C GLU A 52 -15.64 7.79 -13.23
N ILE A 53 -14.84 8.69 -13.80
CA ILE A 53 -14.84 10.12 -13.46
C ILE A 53 -14.97 10.87 -14.77
N GLU A 54 -16.12 11.50 -14.96
CA GLU A 54 -16.36 12.34 -16.12
C GLU A 54 -15.79 13.73 -15.88
N VAL A 55 -15.03 14.20 -16.85
CA VAL A 55 -14.40 15.52 -16.82
C VAL A 55 -15.01 16.35 -17.93
N GLN A 56 -15.70 17.42 -17.55
CA GLN A 56 -16.26 18.39 -18.47
C GLN A 56 -15.35 19.62 -18.49
N PRO A 57 -14.75 19.96 -19.63
CA PRO A 57 -14.03 21.23 -19.74
C PRO A 57 -15.02 22.38 -19.57
N SER A 58 -14.72 23.32 -18.67
CA SER A 58 -15.47 24.58 -18.61
C SER A 58 -15.00 25.45 -19.78
N GLU A 59 -15.89 26.28 -20.30
CA GLU A 59 -15.50 27.27 -21.31
C GLU A 59 -14.35 28.11 -20.74
N ALA A 60 -13.23 28.21 -21.47
CA ALA A 60 -12.18 29.16 -21.12
C ALA A 60 -12.85 30.52 -20.88
N PRO A 61 -12.53 31.25 -19.78
CA PRO A 61 -13.23 32.47 -19.44
C PRO A 61 -13.27 33.35 -20.68
N ILE A 62 -14.48 33.58 -21.22
CA ILE A 62 -14.68 34.58 -22.26
C ILE A 62 -14.11 35.85 -21.66
N LEU A 63 -13.02 36.32 -22.26
CA LEU A 63 -11.96 37.23 -21.78
C LEU A 63 -12.34 38.53 -21.04
N ASN A 64 -13.58 38.75 -20.58
CA ASN A 64 -14.05 40.04 -20.08
C ASN A 64 -14.89 40.02 -18.79
N LYS A 65 -14.98 38.91 -18.05
CA LYS A 65 -15.56 38.93 -16.70
C LYS A 65 -14.56 38.40 -15.67
N VAL A 66 -13.88 39.32 -14.99
CA VAL A 66 -13.17 39.00 -13.74
C VAL A 66 -14.23 38.72 -12.69
N LEU A 67 -14.50 37.45 -12.41
CA LEU A 67 -15.26 37.05 -11.24
C LEU A 67 -14.38 37.29 -10.00
N THR A 68 -14.96 37.82 -8.92
CA THR A 68 -14.27 37.99 -7.63
C THR A 68 -13.86 36.65 -7.01
N GLU A 69 -14.57 35.57 -7.36
CA GLU A 69 -14.26 34.18 -7.04
C GLU A 69 -14.28 33.39 -8.36
N PRO A 70 -13.13 33.04 -8.95
CA PRO A 70 -13.10 32.31 -10.21
C PRO A 70 -13.62 30.87 -10.02
N GLU A 71 -14.57 30.46 -10.85
CA GLU A 71 -14.96 29.05 -10.96
C GLU A 71 -13.82 28.23 -11.57
N PRO A 72 -13.67 26.94 -11.21
CA PRO A 72 -12.65 26.09 -11.80
C PRO A 72 -12.84 25.97 -13.32
N TYR A 73 -11.73 25.95 -14.06
CA TYR A 73 -11.68 25.89 -15.53
C TYR A 73 -12.20 24.57 -16.12
N GLU A 74 -12.47 23.59 -15.28
CA GLU A 74 -13.02 22.29 -15.60
C GLU A 74 -14.00 21.97 -14.46
N SER A 75 -15.05 21.23 -14.76
CA SER A 75 -15.90 20.59 -13.74
C SER A 75 -15.77 19.08 -13.91
N SER A 76 -16.00 18.32 -12.83
CA SER A 76 -15.98 16.86 -12.92
C SER A 76 -17.11 16.25 -12.13
N CYS A 77 -17.67 15.19 -12.71
CA CYS A 77 -18.70 14.38 -12.11
C CYS A 77 -18.11 13.01 -11.78
N ALA A 78 -18.06 12.69 -10.49
CA ALA A 78 -17.63 11.39 -10.00
C ALA A 78 -18.85 10.47 -9.89
N ASP A 79 -18.68 9.20 -10.29
CA ASP A 79 -19.75 8.19 -10.21
C ASP A 79 -20.24 8.05 -8.76
N ILE A 80 -21.55 8.15 -8.57
CA ILE A 80 -22.20 8.02 -7.26
C ILE A 80 -21.92 6.66 -6.60
N LYS A 81 -21.55 5.62 -7.36
CA LYS A 81 -21.09 4.33 -6.80
C LYS A 81 -19.90 4.47 -5.87
N ILE A 82 -19.06 5.50 -6.04
CA ILE A 82 -17.98 5.79 -5.08
C ILE A 82 -18.56 6.03 -3.67
N LEU A 83 -19.70 6.71 -3.58
CA LEU A 83 -20.36 6.90 -2.28
C LEU A 83 -20.91 5.58 -1.76
N GLU A 84 -21.56 4.79 -2.61
CA GLU A 84 -22.22 3.53 -2.27
C GLU A 84 -21.21 2.45 -1.81
N ASP A 85 -20.14 2.27 -2.57
CA ASP A 85 -19.21 1.14 -2.42
C ASP A 85 -17.95 1.50 -1.62
N ALA A 86 -17.56 2.77 -1.58
CA ALA A 86 -16.32 3.22 -0.93
C ALA A 86 -16.55 4.06 0.33
N VAL A 87 -17.60 4.88 0.37
CA VAL A 87 -17.85 5.82 1.49
C VAL A 87 -18.80 5.24 2.53
N PHE A 88 -19.97 4.75 2.14
CA PHE A 88 -20.97 4.24 3.09
C PHE A 88 -20.45 3.06 3.94
N PRO A 89 -19.67 2.10 3.40
CA PRO A 89 -19.09 1.05 4.22
C PRO A 89 -18.16 1.57 5.32
N VAL A 90 -17.52 2.72 5.12
CA VAL A 90 -16.71 3.36 6.17
C VAL A 90 -17.60 3.89 7.30
N ASN A 91 -18.78 4.44 6.97
CA ASN A 91 -19.74 4.89 7.98
C ASN A 91 -20.30 3.71 8.78
N GLU A 92 -20.63 2.61 8.09
CA GLU A 92 -21.07 1.37 8.72
C GLU A 92 -20.00 0.81 9.65
N ALA A 93 -18.74 0.74 9.20
CA ALA A 93 -17.61 0.32 10.04
C ALA A 93 -17.43 1.22 11.28
N ILE A 94 -17.62 2.55 11.16
CA ILE A 94 -17.57 3.46 12.31
C ILE A 94 -18.67 3.12 13.31
N LYS A 95 -19.89 2.85 12.86
CA LYS A 95 -21.01 2.50 13.73
C LYS A 95 -20.84 1.14 14.40
N ASN A 96 -20.36 0.15 13.66
CA ASN A 96 -20.11 -1.19 14.19
C ASN A 96 -19.11 -1.16 15.35
N VAL A 97 -18.03 -0.36 15.22
CA VAL A 97 -16.96 -0.32 16.23
C VAL A 97 -17.20 0.71 17.35
N PHE A 98 -17.74 1.89 17.01
CA PHE A 98 -17.87 3.00 17.96
C PHE A 98 -19.31 3.25 18.43
N GLY A 99 -20.29 2.56 17.85
CA GLY A 99 -21.72 2.62 18.16
C GLY A 99 -22.54 3.50 17.22
N ASP A 100 -23.84 3.22 17.08
CA ASP A 100 -24.75 3.86 16.11
C ASP A 100 -24.85 5.38 16.22
N THR A 101 -24.64 5.92 17.42
CA THR A 101 -24.66 7.38 17.67
C THR A 101 -23.45 8.11 17.06
N LYS A 102 -22.49 7.38 16.49
CA LYS A 102 -21.23 7.91 15.97
C LYS A 102 -21.23 8.26 14.48
N ASP A 103 -22.40 8.39 13.87
CA ASP A 103 -22.58 8.85 12.49
C ASP A 103 -21.80 10.15 12.17
N LEU A 104 -21.22 10.20 10.98
CA LEU A 104 -20.41 11.29 10.45
C LEU A 104 -21.29 12.49 10.08
N LYS A 105 -20.90 13.69 10.53
CA LYS A 105 -21.57 14.92 10.09
C LYS A 105 -21.12 15.28 8.69
N LEU A 106 -22.10 15.58 7.84
CA LEU A 106 -21.89 16.01 6.46
C LEU A 106 -21.57 17.51 6.42
N HIS A 107 -20.40 17.87 5.90
CA HIS A 107 -20.00 19.26 5.77
C HIS A 107 -20.03 19.75 4.33
N ARG A 108 -19.53 18.93 3.40
CA ARG A 108 -19.43 19.29 1.99
C ARG A 108 -19.85 18.13 1.10
N ILE A 109 -20.79 18.36 0.19
CA ILE A 109 -21.20 17.52 -0.95
C ILE A 109 -21.98 18.38 -1.95
N LYS A 110 -21.79 18.12 -3.23
CA LYS A 110 -22.61 18.67 -4.32
C LYS A 110 -23.06 17.52 -5.22
N LEU A 111 -24.35 17.25 -5.29
CA LEU A 111 -24.93 16.20 -6.14
C LEU A 111 -25.37 16.77 -7.48
N ALA A 112 -25.20 16.00 -8.55
CA ALA A 112 -25.80 16.28 -9.86
C ALA A 112 -27.08 15.45 -10.00
N ILE A 113 -28.23 16.12 -10.08
CA ILE A 113 -29.55 15.49 -10.19
C ILE A 113 -30.18 15.89 -11.52
N GLY A 114 -30.51 14.93 -12.37
CA GLY A 114 -31.02 15.21 -13.71
C GLY A 114 -31.15 13.97 -14.59
N GLY A 115 -31.52 14.20 -15.85
CA GLY A 115 -31.69 13.13 -16.84
C GLY A 115 -30.44 12.83 -17.67
N SER A 116 -29.48 13.78 -17.74
CA SER A 116 -28.24 13.61 -18.50
C SER A 116 -27.12 14.56 -18.05
N ASN A 117 -25.88 14.31 -18.47
CA ASN A 117 -24.73 15.16 -18.15
C ASN A 117 -24.78 16.56 -18.79
N THR A 118 -25.77 16.82 -19.65
CA THR A 118 -26.07 18.13 -20.25
C THR A 118 -27.36 18.76 -19.70
N ASP A 119 -28.10 18.04 -18.86
CA ASP A 119 -29.40 18.44 -18.31
C ASP A 119 -29.53 17.93 -16.87
N TYR A 120 -28.90 18.68 -15.96
CA TYR A 120 -28.94 18.44 -14.53
C TYR A 120 -28.93 19.74 -13.73
N VAL A 121 -29.41 19.64 -12.50
CA VAL A 121 -29.30 20.68 -11.48
C VAL A 121 -28.42 20.19 -10.34
N THR A 122 -27.80 21.14 -9.63
CA THR A 122 -26.95 20.82 -8.48
C THR A 122 -27.73 20.92 -7.18
N VAL A 123 -27.59 19.92 -6.32
CA VAL A 123 -28.12 19.95 -4.94
C VAL A 123 -26.95 19.94 -3.98
N GLU A 124 -26.85 20.99 -3.17
CA GLU A 124 -25.80 21.13 -2.16
C GLU A 124 -26.31 20.83 -0.75
N GLU A 125 -25.44 20.91 0.24
CA GLU A 125 -25.73 20.57 1.64
C GLU A 125 -26.81 21.47 2.24
N GLN A 126 -26.88 22.74 1.79
CA GLN A 126 -27.92 23.66 2.21
C GLN A 126 -29.28 23.28 1.63
N ASP A 127 -29.32 22.79 0.40
CA ASP A 127 -30.56 22.37 -0.25
C ASP A 127 -31.06 21.05 0.33
N LEU A 128 -30.16 20.10 0.59
CA LEU A 128 -30.48 18.87 1.35
C LEU A 128 -31.17 19.21 2.69
N ARG A 129 -30.67 20.20 3.43
CA ARG A 129 -31.31 20.66 4.68
C ARG A 129 -32.69 21.29 4.46
N LYS A 130 -32.91 21.98 3.34
CA LYS A 130 -34.24 22.54 3.00
C LYS A 130 -35.24 21.42 2.65
N PHE A 131 -34.75 20.29 2.15
CA PHE A 131 -35.53 19.07 1.90
C PHE A 131 -35.63 18.16 3.13
N ASP A 132 -35.40 18.68 4.35
CA ASP A 132 -35.45 17.95 5.61
C ASP A 132 -34.48 16.74 5.72
N VAL A 133 -33.45 16.69 4.87
CA VAL A 133 -32.39 15.68 4.96
C VAL A 133 -31.49 16.01 6.15
N LYS A 134 -31.28 15.03 7.03
CA LYS A 134 -30.37 15.17 8.16
C LYS A 134 -28.95 15.47 7.64
N PRO A 135 -28.22 16.45 8.21
CA PRO A 135 -26.88 16.83 7.75
C PRO A 135 -25.81 15.84 8.25
N THR A 136 -26.01 14.57 7.96
CA THR A 136 -25.15 13.45 8.32
C THR A 136 -24.99 12.50 7.14
N LEU A 137 -24.03 11.59 7.22
CA LEU A 137 -23.76 10.66 6.14
C LEU A 137 -24.89 9.63 5.99
N ASP A 138 -25.58 9.26 7.07
CA ASP A 138 -26.83 8.48 6.98
C ASP A 138 -27.93 9.23 6.25
N GLY A 139 -28.14 10.51 6.57
CA GLY A 139 -29.15 11.31 5.89
C GLY A 139 -28.88 11.39 4.39
N LEU A 140 -27.61 11.51 4.00
CA LEU A 140 -27.20 11.46 2.60
C LEU A 140 -27.44 10.07 1.98
N MET A 141 -27.13 8.99 2.70
CA MET A 141 -27.36 7.62 2.25
C MET A 141 -28.85 7.35 2.00
N ASP A 142 -29.73 7.76 2.92
CA ASP A 142 -31.18 7.63 2.79
C ASP A 142 -31.68 8.43 1.58
N PHE A 143 -31.24 9.69 1.45
CA PHE A 143 -31.60 10.54 0.31
C PHE A 143 -31.17 9.92 -1.04
N ILE A 144 -29.96 9.38 -1.13
CA ILE A 144 -29.47 8.75 -2.36
C ILE A 144 -30.26 7.48 -2.69
N LYS A 145 -30.57 6.65 -1.69
CA LYS A 145 -31.38 5.44 -1.90
C LYS A 145 -32.77 5.77 -2.42
N GLU A 146 -33.41 6.81 -1.90
CA GLU A 146 -34.76 7.23 -2.33
C GLU A 146 -34.77 7.85 -3.74
N ASN A 147 -33.66 8.49 -4.15
CA ASN A 147 -33.59 9.28 -5.38
C ASN A 147 -32.60 8.73 -6.41
N ARG A 148 -32.18 7.47 -6.28
CA ARG A 148 -31.01 6.90 -6.97
C ARG A 148 -31.06 7.04 -8.49
N GLU A 149 -32.24 6.89 -9.09
CA GLU A 149 -32.47 6.97 -10.54
C GLU A 149 -32.24 8.38 -11.11
N SER A 150 -32.44 9.41 -10.29
CA SER A 150 -32.31 10.80 -10.70
C SER A 150 -30.91 11.37 -10.46
N ILE A 151 -30.06 10.65 -9.71
CA ILE A 151 -28.73 11.12 -9.34
C ILE A 151 -27.72 10.60 -10.36
N LEU A 152 -27.13 11.52 -11.11
CA LEU A 152 -26.11 11.22 -12.12
C LEU A 152 -24.75 10.94 -11.45
N GLY A 153 -24.44 11.68 -10.39
CA GLY A 153 -23.14 11.64 -9.73
C GLY A 153 -22.99 12.75 -8.70
N PHE A 154 -21.75 13.01 -8.30
CA PHE A 154 -21.41 14.13 -7.43
C PHE A 154 -20.23 14.92 -7.97
N LEU A 155 -20.25 16.23 -7.73
CA LEU A 155 -19.35 17.21 -8.31
C LEU A 155 -18.36 17.73 -7.28
N ASP A 156 -17.33 18.45 -7.74
CA ASP A 156 -16.46 19.20 -6.85
C ASP A 156 -17.23 20.35 -6.16
N ARG A 157 -17.04 20.45 -4.84
CA ARG A 157 -17.74 21.43 -3.99
C ARG A 157 -16.89 22.66 -3.70
N GLU A 158 -15.59 22.47 -3.46
CA GLU A 158 -14.69 23.56 -3.08
C GLU A 158 -13.27 23.35 -3.59
N TYR A 159 -12.67 24.44 -4.07
CA TYR A 159 -11.27 24.49 -4.45
C TYR A 159 -10.45 25.23 -3.37
N ILE A 160 -9.48 24.54 -2.77
CA ILE A 160 -8.51 25.15 -1.87
C ILE A 160 -7.29 25.59 -2.70
N ASN A 161 -7.22 26.89 -2.97
CA ASN A 161 -6.18 27.51 -3.79
C ASN A 161 -4.77 27.24 -3.27
N GLU A 162 -4.55 27.35 -1.96
CA GLU A 162 -3.22 27.24 -1.34
C GLU A 162 -2.64 25.84 -1.44
N GLU A 163 -3.51 24.83 -1.41
CA GLU A 163 -3.14 23.41 -1.45
C GLU A 163 -3.35 22.80 -2.83
N GLY A 164 -3.96 23.53 -3.77
CA GLY A 164 -4.35 23.06 -5.08
C GLY A 164 -5.20 21.79 -5.00
N ASN A 165 -6.15 21.73 -4.06
CA ASN A 165 -7.00 20.56 -3.84
C ASN A 165 -8.45 20.89 -4.18
N LEU A 166 -9.11 19.99 -4.91
CA LEU A 166 -10.56 19.98 -5.10
C LEU A 166 -11.18 19.02 -4.09
N ILE A 167 -12.24 19.47 -3.41
CA ILE A 167 -12.97 18.70 -2.41
C ILE A 167 -14.32 18.33 -3.00
N TYR A 168 -14.62 17.04 -3.08
CA TYR A 168 -15.92 16.53 -3.51
C TYR A 168 -16.81 16.23 -2.30
N LEU A 169 -16.22 15.62 -1.26
CA LEU A 169 -16.90 15.23 -0.03
C LEU A 169 -16.05 15.60 1.18
N ASP A 170 -16.67 16.15 2.23
CA ASP A 170 -16.05 16.32 3.55
C ASP A 170 -17.05 15.95 4.65
N CYS A 171 -16.67 14.98 5.47
CA CYS A 171 -17.44 14.45 6.58
C CYS A 171 -16.55 14.36 7.82
N ILE A 172 -17.10 14.63 9.01
CA ILE A 172 -16.34 14.51 10.26
C ILE A 172 -17.19 14.02 11.43
N LYS A 173 -16.55 13.22 12.27
CA LYS A 173 -16.99 12.96 13.65
C LYS A 173 -15.90 13.39 14.61
N LYS A 174 -16.26 14.24 15.57
CA LYS A 174 -15.42 14.59 16.73
C LYS A 174 -15.86 13.79 17.95
N SER A 175 -14.96 13.61 18.90
CA SER A 175 -15.20 12.91 20.17
C SER A 175 -15.74 11.49 19.92
N VAL A 176 -14.99 10.71 19.13
CA VAL A 176 -15.37 9.34 18.77
C VAL A 176 -15.23 8.44 19.99
N SER A 177 -14.06 8.46 20.62
CA SER A 177 -13.78 7.78 21.90
C SER A 177 -12.78 8.60 22.74
N ASP A 178 -12.44 8.13 23.94
CA ASP A 178 -11.49 8.82 24.83
C ASP A 178 -10.09 8.96 24.20
N ASN A 179 -9.71 7.98 23.38
CA ASN A 179 -8.42 7.95 22.69
C ASN A 179 -8.51 8.40 21.23
N ILE A 180 -9.69 8.39 20.60
CA ILE A 180 -9.89 8.84 19.21
C ILE A 180 -10.65 10.16 19.21
N PHE A 181 -9.89 11.23 18.98
CA PHE A 181 -10.39 12.60 19.00
C PHE A 181 -11.29 12.91 17.80
N SER A 182 -10.92 12.47 16.61
CA SER A 182 -11.77 12.64 15.43
C SER A 182 -11.51 11.62 14.33
N ILE A 183 -12.54 11.35 13.53
CA ILE A 183 -12.44 10.66 12.24
C ILE A 183 -12.99 11.63 11.19
N LYS A 184 -12.18 11.93 10.18
CA LYS A 184 -12.56 12.72 9.01
C LYS A 184 -12.55 11.82 7.79
N LEU A 185 -13.57 11.96 6.95
CA LEU A 185 -13.68 11.27 5.68
C LEU A 185 -13.75 12.34 4.59
N LYS A 186 -12.83 12.30 3.63
CA LYS A 186 -12.76 13.28 2.53
C LYS A 186 -12.58 12.60 1.19
N ILE A 187 -13.24 13.09 0.16
CA ILE A 187 -12.88 12.77 -1.24
C ILE A 187 -12.21 14.01 -1.83
N LEU A 188 -10.95 13.85 -2.21
CA LEU A 188 -10.10 14.92 -2.71
C LEU A 188 -9.51 14.55 -4.06
N ALA A 189 -9.33 15.55 -4.93
CA ALA A 189 -8.44 15.46 -6.08
C ALA A 189 -7.36 16.53 -5.99
N SER A 190 -6.12 16.17 -6.33
CA SER A 190 -5.01 17.12 -6.32
C SER A 190 -4.76 17.70 -7.70
N MET A 191 -4.80 19.02 -7.79
CA MET A 191 -4.41 19.79 -8.97
C MET A 191 -2.89 19.98 -9.03
N HIS A 192 -2.14 19.75 -7.94
CA HIS A 192 -0.69 19.99 -7.89
C HIS A 192 0.16 18.95 -8.65
N GLN A 193 -0.41 17.83 -9.12
CA GLN A 193 0.27 16.98 -10.11
C GLN A 193 0.47 17.69 -11.46
N ARG A 194 -0.17 18.86 -11.68
CA ARG A 194 -0.10 19.73 -12.86
C ARG A 194 1.18 20.58 -12.95
N GLY A 195 2.32 20.04 -12.52
CA GLY A 195 3.59 20.62 -12.94
C GLY A 195 3.60 20.65 -14.48
N PHE A 196 3.59 21.86 -15.04
CA PHE A 196 3.48 22.25 -16.46
C PHE A 196 2.08 22.66 -16.97
N PHE A 197 1.89 23.97 -16.95
CA PHE A 197 0.89 24.81 -17.63
C PHE A 197 0.65 24.59 -19.16
N LEU A 198 1.06 23.47 -19.80
CA LEU A 198 1.25 23.43 -21.26
C LEU A 198 1.05 22.06 -21.97
N GLN A 199 0.01 21.27 -21.67
CA GLN A 199 -0.33 20.13 -22.55
C GLN A 199 -1.80 20.20 -22.98
N GLN A 200 -2.10 19.87 -24.24
CA GLN A 200 -3.39 20.15 -24.89
C GLN A 200 -4.50 19.14 -24.54
N GLU A 201 -4.26 18.20 -23.63
CA GLU A 201 -5.22 17.17 -23.20
C GLU A 201 -5.11 16.95 -21.69
N HIS A 202 -5.91 17.66 -20.88
CA HIS A 202 -5.91 17.51 -19.41
C HIS A 202 -7.14 16.72 -18.96
N LYS A 203 -6.91 15.75 -18.07
CA LYS A 203 -7.93 15.06 -17.26
C LYS A 203 -7.48 15.15 -15.80
N TYR A 204 -8.39 15.29 -14.85
CA TYR A 204 -8.07 15.25 -13.42
C TYR A 204 -7.42 13.91 -13.06
N TYR A 205 -6.13 13.91 -12.75
CA TYR A 205 -5.47 12.70 -12.27
C TYR A 205 -5.52 12.63 -10.73
N GLY A 206 -6.36 11.73 -10.22
CA GLY A 206 -6.32 11.21 -8.85
C GLY A 206 -7.44 11.70 -7.93
N VAL A 207 -8.67 11.20 -8.11
CA VAL A 207 -9.72 11.27 -7.06
C VAL A 207 -9.40 10.19 -6.01
N GLN A 208 -9.28 10.61 -4.76
CA GLN A 208 -8.82 9.76 -3.67
C GLN A 208 -9.73 9.93 -2.45
N LEU A 209 -10.07 8.80 -1.83
CA LEU A 209 -10.74 8.76 -0.53
C LEU A 209 -9.70 8.78 0.59
N TYR A 210 -9.85 9.73 1.50
CA TYR A 210 -9.03 9.89 2.69
C TYR A 210 -9.86 9.64 3.95
N ILE A 211 -9.42 8.71 4.78
CA ILE A 211 -9.92 8.50 6.13
C ILE A 211 -8.80 8.94 7.09
N ILE A 212 -9.00 10.07 7.77
CA ILE A 212 -8.02 10.68 8.67
C ILE A 212 -8.52 10.52 10.09
N ILE A 213 -7.80 9.70 10.86
CA ILE A 213 -8.09 9.39 12.25
C ILE A 213 -7.08 10.13 13.12
N GLU A 214 -7.58 10.99 13.99
CA GLU A 214 -6.78 11.71 14.97
C GLU A 214 -6.97 11.04 16.34
N SER A 215 -5.90 10.48 16.89
CA SER A 215 -5.93 9.75 18.16
C SER A 215 -4.81 10.18 19.10
N ARG A 216 -4.91 9.80 20.38
CA ARG A 216 -3.85 9.96 21.37
C ARG A 216 -2.68 9.02 21.08
N LYS A 217 -2.99 7.76 20.75
CA LYS A 217 -2.05 6.66 20.49
C LYS A 217 -2.51 5.82 19.30
N THR A 218 -1.59 5.08 18.70
CA THR A 218 -1.82 4.29 17.48
C THR A 218 -2.14 2.82 17.75
N ASP A 219 -2.00 2.39 18.99
CA ASP A 219 -2.17 1.01 19.48
C ASP A 219 -3.44 0.88 20.34
N ASP A 220 -4.51 1.55 19.93
CA ASP A 220 -5.81 1.47 20.60
C ASP A 220 -6.63 0.29 20.04
N ASP A 221 -7.19 -0.56 20.91
CA ASP A 221 -7.94 -1.75 20.49
C ASP A 221 -9.10 -1.41 19.55
N ARG A 222 -9.84 -0.33 19.79
CA ARG A 222 -10.95 0.08 18.92
C ARG A 222 -10.45 0.66 17.60
N LEU A 223 -9.27 1.28 17.58
CA LEU A 223 -8.64 1.71 16.34
C LEU A 223 -8.23 0.48 15.51
N LEU A 224 -7.66 -0.54 16.14
CA LEU A 224 -7.26 -1.78 15.48
C LEU A 224 -8.48 -2.55 14.96
N GLU A 225 -9.56 -2.62 15.74
CA GLU A 225 -10.83 -3.21 15.33
C GLU A 225 -11.43 -2.46 14.13
N PHE A 226 -11.41 -1.12 14.15
CA PHE A 226 -11.84 -0.31 13.02
C PHE A 226 -11.00 -0.53 11.75
N LEU A 227 -9.67 -0.64 11.88
CA LEU A 227 -8.82 -0.98 10.74
C LEU A 227 -9.16 -2.36 10.18
N LYS A 228 -9.43 -3.34 11.04
CA LYS A 228 -9.83 -4.69 10.65
C LYS A 228 -11.18 -4.70 9.91
N GLU A 229 -12.17 -3.96 10.39
CA GLU A 229 -13.47 -3.79 9.72
C GLU A 229 -13.30 -3.14 8.33
N LEU A 230 -12.31 -2.27 8.15
CA LEU A 230 -11.96 -1.70 6.83
C LEU A 230 -11.15 -2.65 5.93
N GLY A 231 -10.90 -3.90 6.37
CA GLY A 231 -10.10 -4.88 5.65
C GLY A 231 -8.58 -4.68 5.76
N ILE A 232 -8.11 -3.86 6.69
CA ILE A 232 -6.69 -3.55 6.89
C ILE A 232 -6.15 -4.38 8.06
N ASP A 233 -5.40 -5.44 7.73
CA ASP A 233 -4.72 -6.27 8.72
C ASP A 233 -3.48 -5.56 9.29
N TRP A 234 -3.68 -4.86 10.40
CA TRP A 234 -2.61 -4.14 11.10
C TRP A 234 -1.52 -5.06 11.63
N GLU A 235 -1.87 -6.27 12.09
CA GLU A 235 -0.93 -7.23 12.66
C GLU A 235 0.04 -7.71 11.59
N LEU A 236 -0.48 -8.06 10.40
CA LEU A 236 0.33 -8.45 9.26
C LEU A 236 1.28 -7.33 8.83
N ILE A 237 0.81 -6.08 8.82
CA ILE A 237 1.62 -4.91 8.49
C ILE A 237 2.77 -4.74 9.51
N PHE A 238 2.48 -4.87 10.81
CA PHE A 238 3.49 -4.75 11.86
C PHE A 238 4.47 -5.94 11.83
N PHE A 239 3.98 -7.15 11.60
CA PHE A 239 4.80 -8.35 11.43
C PHE A 239 5.76 -8.20 10.24
N ARG A 240 5.26 -7.76 9.08
CA ARG A 240 6.07 -7.44 7.90
C ARG A 240 7.13 -6.40 8.24
N ARG A 241 6.78 -5.32 8.96
CA ARG A 241 7.75 -4.29 9.39
C ARG A 241 8.83 -4.90 10.31
N ARG A 242 8.46 -5.74 11.26
CA ARG A 242 9.39 -6.36 12.21
C ARG A 242 10.34 -7.35 11.53
N LEU A 243 9.83 -8.16 10.60
CA LEU A 243 10.65 -9.07 9.78
C LEU A 243 11.52 -8.30 8.78
N ALA A 244 10.97 -7.30 8.11
CA ALA A 244 11.68 -6.49 7.11
C ALA A 244 12.88 -5.72 7.69
N ILE A 245 12.85 -5.38 8.98
CA ILE A 245 13.99 -4.76 9.66
C ILE A 245 15.20 -5.71 9.74
N HIS A 246 14.98 -7.02 9.60
CA HIS A 246 16.03 -8.04 9.73
C HIS A 246 16.29 -8.87 8.46
N ASP A 247 15.35 -8.93 7.49
CA ASP A 247 15.43 -9.94 6.43
C ASP A 247 14.86 -9.54 5.06
N TRP A 248 15.26 -8.37 4.55
CA TRP A 248 14.81 -7.95 3.22
C TRP A 248 15.32 -8.89 2.10
N THR A 249 16.51 -9.45 2.29
CA THR A 249 17.17 -10.36 1.35
C THR A 249 16.40 -11.68 1.20
N GLU A 250 15.99 -12.30 2.32
CA GLU A 250 15.17 -13.52 2.29
C GLU A 250 13.88 -13.29 1.50
N ILE A 251 13.14 -12.25 1.85
CA ILE A 251 11.85 -11.92 1.21
C ILE A 251 12.01 -11.66 -0.29
N GLU A 252 13.05 -10.92 -0.70
CA GLU A 252 13.29 -10.63 -2.12
C GLU A 252 13.71 -11.87 -2.92
N CYS A 253 14.46 -12.78 -2.31
CA CYS A 253 14.91 -14.02 -2.94
C CYS A 253 13.81 -15.07 -3.03
N GLU A 254 12.92 -15.18 -2.04
CA GLU A 254 11.78 -16.10 -2.09
C GLU A 254 10.72 -15.67 -3.12
N ARG A 255 10.51 -14.37 -3.29
CA ARG A 255 9.53 -13.83 -4.25
C ARG A 255 10.00 -13.88 -5.69
N ASN A 256 11.31 -13.79 -5.94
CA ASN A 256 11.86 -13.68 -7.27
C ASN A 256 13.12 -14.54 -7.45
N SER A 257 13.01 -15.54 -8.32
CA SER A 257 14.12 -16.45 -8.63
C SER A 257 15.37 -15.76 -9.21
N GLU A 258 15.23 -14.62 -9.88
CA GLU A 258 16.39 -13.86 -10.37
C GLU A 258 17.14 -13.17 -9.23
N ASN A 259 16.43 -12.72 -8.19
CA ASN A 259 17.04 -12.18 -7.00
C ASN A 259 17.80 -13.28 -6.25
N LEU A 260 17.21 -14.47 -6.11
CA LEU A 260 17.89 -15.63 -5.53
C LEU A 260 19.18 -15.98 -6.31
N ARG A 261 19.13 -16.04 -7.65
CA ARG A 261 20.33 -16.32 -8.46
C ARG A 261 21.41 -15.25 -8.28
N SER A 262 21.00 -13.98 -8.26
CA SER A 262 21.93 -12.86 -8.08
C SER A 262 22.58 -12.90 -6.70
N TYR A 263 21.79 -13.18 -5.66
CA TYR A 263 22.26 -13.37 -4.31
C TYR A 263 23.29 -14.50 -4.20
N LEU A 264 22.94 -15.70 -4.69
CA LEU A 264 23.83 -16.87 -4.62
C LEU A 264 25.15 -16.64 -5.35
N ARG A 265 25.13 -16.01 -6.54
CA ARG A 265 26.36 -15.66 -7.27
C ARG A 265 27.21 -14.63 -6.54
N SER A 266 26.57 -13.64 -5.92
CA SER A 266 27.29 -12.58 -5.22
C SER A 266 27.95 -13.06 -3.93
N LYS A 267 27.35 -14.05 -3.27
CA LYS A 267 27.81 -14.56 -1.98
C LYS A 267 28.77 -15.75 -2.09
N HIS A 268 28.62 -16.58 -3.13
CA HIS A 268 29.37 -17.82 -3.31
C HIS A 268 30.14 -17.79 -4.63
N GLU A 269 31.32 -17.17 -4.61
CA GLU A 269 32.09 -16.86 -5.81
C GLU A 269 32.50 -18.08 -6.65
N THR A 270 32.66 -19.26 -6.05
CA THR A 270 33.02 -20.50 -6.77
C THR A 270 31.85 -21.20 -7.44
N LEU A 271 30.60 -20.82 -7.14
CA LEU A 271 29.43 -21.39 -7.80
C LEU A 271 29.23 -20.72 -9.16
N ASN A 272 29.38 -21.49 -10.24
CA ASN A 272 29.27 -20.96 -11.58
C ASN A 272 27.80 -20.80 -12.03
N TYR A 273 27.60 -20.27 -13.24
CA TYR A 273 26.26 -20.02 -13.79
C TYR A 273 25.37 -21.27 -13.78
N PHE A 274 25.92 -22.44 -14.11
CA PHE A 274 25.18 -23.70 -14.18
C PHE A 274 24.84 -24.22 -12.79
N ASP A 275 25.78 -24.12 -11.84
CA ASP A 275 25.58 -24.51 -10.44
C ASP A 275 24.40 -23.74 -9.82
N VAL A 276 24.44 -22.41 -9.93
CA VAL A 276 23.40 -21.53 -9.37
C VAL A 276 22.04 -21.80 -10.00
N ASN A 277 21.99 -21.99 -11.33
CA ASN A 277 20.73 -22.30 -12.00
C ASN A 277 20.15 -23.65 -11.59
N ASN A 278 20.99 -24.67 -11.40
CA ASN A 278 20.55 -26.00 -10.97
C ASN A 278 20.08 -25.98 -9.52
N ILE A 279 20.75 -25.25 -8.62
CA ILE A 279 20.30 -25.02 -7.24
C ILE A 279 18.93 -24.33 -7.26
N THR A 280 18.80 -23.19 -7.95
CA THR A 280 17.53 -22.45 -8.03
C THR A 280 16.41 -23.31 -8.61
N ARG A 281 16.69 -24.11 -9.64
CA ARG A 281 15.68 -25.01 -10.23
C ARG A 281 15.21 -26.07 -9.24
N LEU A 282 16.12 -26.67 -8.48
CA LEU A 282 15.77 -27.68 -7.48
C LEU A 282 14.95 -27.08 -6.33
N VAL A 283 15.35 -25.89 -5.85
CA VAL A 283 14.65 -25.12 -4.81
C VAL A 283 13.21 -24.80 -5.23
N ILE A 284 13.01 -24.27 -6.45
CA ILE A 284 11.68 -23.95 -6.97
C ILE A 284 10.83 -25.21 -7.13
N LYS A 285 11.40 -26.28 -7.70
CA LYS A 285 10.69 -27.55 -7.93
C LYS A 285 10.12 -28.14 -6.63
N ASN A 286 10.85 -27.96 -5.52
CA ASN A 286 10.53 -28.53 -4.21
C ASN A 286 9.94 -27.50 -3.23
N GLN A 287 9.71 -26.26 -3.66
CA GLN A 287 9.22 -25.16 -2.82
C GLN A 287 10.02 -24.99 -1.52
N LEU A 288 11.35 -25.09 -1.62
CA LEU A 288 12.23 -24.97 -0.45
C LEU A 288 12.40 -23.49 -0.04
N PRO A 289 12.44 -23.18 1.26
CA PRO A 289 12.61 -21.81 1.74
C PRO A 289 14.02 -21.28 1.46
N PHE A 290 14.19 -19.95 1.47
CA PHE A 290 15.46 -19.29 1.18
C PHE A 290 16.61 -19.79 2.07
N ILE A 291 16.34 -19.98 3.36
CA ILE A 291 17.36 -20.47 4.31
C ILE A 291 17.93 -21.84 3.93
N VAL A 292 17.11 -22.70 3.29
CA VAL A 292 17.57 -23.99 2.74
C VAL A 292 18.45 -23.74 1.50
N ALA A 293 18.02 -22.86 0.60
CA ALA A 293 18.80 -22.52 -0.60
C ALA A 293 20.17 -21.92 -0.25
N ASP A 294 20.23 -21.04 0.74
CA ASP A 294 21.47 -20.43 1.25
C ASP A 294 22.40 -21.46 1.90
N LYS A 295 21.84 -22.37 2.71
CA LYS A 295 22.61 -23.43 3.35
C LYS A 295 23.12 -24.45 2.33
N MET A 296 22.31 -24.85 1.36
CA MET A 296 22.72 -25.71 0.24
C MET A 296 23.89 -25.10 -0.52
N ALA A 297 23.78 -23.82 -0.91
CA ALA A 297 24.83 -23.13 -1.64
C ALA A 297 26.11 -22.99 -0.82
N SER A 298 25.99 -22.75 0.49
CA SER A 298 27.14 -22.72 1.41
C SER A 298 27.88 -24.06 1.48
N LEU A 299 27.16 -25.18 1.59
CA LEU A 299 27.76 -26.52 1.61
C LEU A 299 28.50 -26.84 0.30
N LEU A 300 27.85 -26.55 -0.82
CA LEU A 300 28.43 -26.79 -2.15
C LEU A 300 29.62 -25.87 -2.43
N TYR A 301 29.56 -24.62 -1.96
CA TYR A 301 30.66 -23.67 -2.04
C TYR A 301 31.89 -24.18 -1.27
N GLN A 302 31.70 -24.62 -0.02
CA GLN A 302 32.77 -25.21 0.78
C GLN A 302 33.38 -26.44 0.10
N MET A 303 32.53 -27.30 -0.46
CA MET A 303 32.99 -28.48 -1.20
C MET A 303 33.87 -28.13 -2.40
N LYS A 304 33.50 -27.10 -3.18
CA LYS A 304 34.30 -26.66 -4.33
C LYS A 304 35.61 -26.01 -3.90
N GLU A 305 35.61 -25.21 -2.83
CA GLU A 305 36.82 -24.61 -2.27
C GLU A 305 37.83 -25.67 -1.83
N GLU A 306 37.40 -26.69 -1.09
CA GLU A 306 38.30 -27.74 -0.63
C GLU A 306 38.87 -28.58 -1.79
N ARG A 307 38.03 -28.91 -2.78
CA ARG A 307 38.50 -29.63 -3.98
C ARG A 307 39.46 -28.80 -4.82
N ALA A 308 39.22 -27.49 -4.95
CA ALA A 308 40.11 -26.57 -5.64
C ALA A 308 41.51 -26.56 -4.98
N VAL A 309 41.56 -26.53 -3.65
CA VAL A 309 42.81 -26.61 -2.87
C VAL A 309 43.52 -27.96 -3.09
N GLN A 310 42.79 -29.07 -3.06
CA GLN A 310 43.36 -30.42 -3.21
C GLN A 310 43.89 -30.69 -4.63
N LEU A 311 43.19 -30.20 -5.65
CA LEU A 311 43.49 -30.46 -7.06
C LEU A 311 44.37 -29.39 -7.71
N GLN A 312 44.63 -28.26 -7.02
CA GLN A 312 45.28 -27.07 -7.58
C GLN A 312 44.58 -26.53 -8.83
N GLU A 313 43.25 -26.58 -8.83
CA GLU A 313 42.39 -26.11 -9.93
C GLU A 313 41.56 -24.91 -9.50
N ASP A 314 41.09 -24.13 -10.47
CA ASP A 314 40.12 -23.06 -10.21
C ASP A 314 38.75 -23.67 -9.93
N GLY A 315 38.28 -23.54 -8.68
CA GLY A 315 36.99 -24.06 -8.23
C GLY A 315 35.79 -23.52 -9.03
N TYR A 316 35.90 -22.36 -9.68
CA TYR A 316 34.84 -21.83 -10.53
C TYR A 316 34.64 -22.65 -11.82
N SER A 317 35.73 -23.20 -12.36
CA SER A 317 35.76 -23.85 -13.67
C SER A 317 35.05 -25.21 -13.73
N VAL A 318 34.97 -25.91 -12.59
CA VAL A 318 34.35 -27.23 -12.49
C VAL A 318 32.86 -27.08 -12.18
N THR A 319 31.99 -27.68 -13.00
CA THR A 319 30.53 -27.65 -12.76
C THR A 319 30.11 -28.81 -11.87
N LEU A 320 29.26 -28.54 -10.89
CA LEU A 320 28.70 -29.54 -9.99
C LEU A 320 27.77 -30.49 -10.73
N LYS A 321 27.83 -31.76 -10.35
CA LYS A 321 26.88 -32.78 -10.79
C LYS A 321 25.54 -32.54 -10.11
N LYS A 322 24.44 -32.85 -10.82
CA LYS A 322 23.09 -32.76 -10.25
C LYS A 322 22.94 -33.59 -8.96
N ALA A 323 23.61 -34.73 -8.85
CA ALA A 323 23.60 -35.59 -7.66
C ALA A 323 24.17 -34.87 -6.42
N GLU A 324 25.20 -34.05 -6.58
CA GLU A 324 25.82 -33.26 -5.50
C GLU A 324 24.84 -32.20 -4.98
N ILE A 325 24.12 -31.56 -5.88
CA ILE A 325 23.12 -30.54 -5.53
C ILE A 325 21.93 -31.16 -4.79
N VAL A 326 21.51 -32.37 -5.18
CA VAL A 326 20.46 -33.13 -4.48
C VAL A 326 20.92 -33.59 -3.10
N ALA A 327 22.16 -34.07 -2.98
CA ALA A 327 22.77 -34.44 -1.70
C ALA A 327 22.80 -33.24 -0.73
N ALA A 328 23.28 -32.08 -1.22
CA ALA A 328 23.30 -30.85 -0.43
C ALA A 328 21.89 -30.39 -0.02
N ALA A 329 20.87 -30.58 -0.86
CA ALA A 329 19.47 -30.27 -0.52
C ALA A 329 18.98 -31.10 0.66
N LYS A 330 19.19 -32.43 0.63
CA LYS A 330 18.78 -33.32 1.71
C LYS A 330 19.52 -33.02 3.00
N LEU A 331 20.82 -32.77 2.92
CA LEU A 331 21.65 -32.42 4.07
C LEU A 331 21.24 -31.07 4.69
N ALA A 332 21.00 -30.05 3.86
CA ALA A 332 20.54 -28.74 4.32
C ALA A 332 19.16 -28.82 5.01
N CYS A 333 18.22 -29.57 4.43
CA CYS A 333 16.93 -29.84 5.07
C CYS A 333 17.10 -30.56 6.41
N ALA A 334 17.97 -31.56 6.49
CA ALA A 334 18.25 -32.29 7.72
C ALA A 334 18.84 -31.38 8.81
N TYR A 335 19.85 -30.56 8.47
CA TYR A 335 20.45 -29.62 9.43
C TYR A 335 19.49 -28.56 9.95
N LEU A 336 18.54 -28.14 9.11
CA LEU A 336 17.54 -27.13 9.47
C LEU A 336 16.27 -27.74 10.10
N GLY A 337 16.21 -29.08 10.27
CA GLY A 337 15.07 -29.78 10.84
C GLY A 337 13.82 -29.77 9.96
N ILE A 338 13.96 -29.56 8.65
CA ILE A 338 12.86 -29.50 7.69
C ILE A 338 12.63 -30.90 7.10
N GLN A 339 11.46 -31.47 7.34
CA GLN A 339 11.06 -32.75 6.75
C GLN A 339 10.50 -32.51 5.33
N ALA A 340 11.36 -32.63 4.32
CA ALA A 340 10.99 -32.52 2.92
C ALA A 340 11.50 -33.74 2.12
N GLU A 341 10.61 -34.41 1.39
CA GLU A 341 11.00 -35.41 0.39
C GLU A 341 11.43 -34.69 -0.89
N ILE A 342 12.75 -34.59 -1.10
CA ILE A 342 13.30 -33.90 -2.26
C ILE A 342 13.01 -34.68 -3.55
N GLN A 343 12.23 -34.08 -4.45
CA GLN A 343 11.98 -34.57 -5.79
C GLN A 343 13.05 -34.09 -6.77
N TYR A 344 13.70 -35.05 -7.44
CA TYR A 344 14.74 -34.80 -8.42
C TYR A 344 14.54 -35.63 -9.70
N ASP A 345 15.37 -35.39 -10.72
CA ASP A 345 15.19 -35.99 -12.04
C ASP A 345 15.55 -37.50 -12.04
N ARG A 346 14.92 -38.29 -12.92
CA ARG A 346 15.05 -39.76 -12.96
C ARG A 346 16.44 -40.26 -13.41
N ASP A 347 17.25 -39.37 -13.99
CA ASP A 347 18.62 -39.62 -14.47
C ASP A 347 19.67 -39.59 -13.34
N ILE A 348 19.27 -39.31 -12.10
CA ILE A 348 20.17 -39.20 -10.95
C ILE A 348 20.18 -40.52 -10.16
N SER A 349 21.34 -41.16 -10.07
CA SER A 349 21.52 -42.38 -9.27
C SER A 349 21.46 -42.08 -7.77
N MET A 350 20.70 -42.88 -7.03
CA MET A 350 20.63 -42.76 -5.56
C MET A 350 21.95 -43.16 -4.89
N GLU A 351 22.73 -44.04 -5.51
CA GLU A 351 24.07 -44.41 -5.01
C GLU A 351 25.02 -43.21 -5.05
N ASP A 352 24.96 -42.39 -6.11
CA ASP A 352 25.77 -41.17 -6.22
C ASP A 352 25.32 -40.13 -5.18
N VAL A 353 24.01 -39.98 -4.96
CA VAL A 353 23.47 -39.04 -3.96
C VAL A 353 23.96 -39.40 -2.56
N LEU A 354 23.88 -40.68 -2.16
CA LEU A 354 24.36 -41.13 -0.85
C LEU A 354 25.87 -40.93 -0.67
N LYS A 355 26.65 -41.21 -1.72
CA LYS A 355 28.10 -40.97 -1.71
C LYS A 355 28.44 -39.50 -1.46
N TYR A 356 27.73 -38.59 -2.15
CA TYR A 356 27.96 -37.15 -2.00
C TYR A 356 27.39 -36.58 -0.69
N GLU A 357 26.33 -37.18 -0.14
CA GLU A 357 25.86 -36.86 1.21
C GLU A 357 26.92 -37.19 2.26
N GLU A 358 27.58 -38.35 2.14
CA GLU A 358 28.67 -38.75 3.03
C GLU A 358 29.89 -37.83 2.89
N GLU A 359 30.24 -37.44 1.66
CA GLU A 359 31.33 -36.47 1.41
C GLU A 359 31.03 -35.11 2.05
N LEU A 360 29.83 -34.57 1.84
CA LEU A 360 29.40 -33.27 2.40
C LEU A 360 29.20 -33.30 3.92
N SER A 361 28.91 -34.45 4.51
CA SER A 361 28.75 -34.59 5.97
C SER A 361 30.08 -34.60 6.72
N ASN A 362 31.17 -34.93 6.03
CA ASN A 362 32.52 -35.06 6.60
C ASN A 362 33.36 -33.78 6.44
N MET A 363 32.76 -32.72 5.87
CA MET A 363 33.29 -31.36 5.77
C MET A 363 32.72 -30.51 6.91
#